data_AF-A0A7S3E4B3-F1
#
_entry.id   AF-A0A7S3E4B3-F1
#
_cell.length_a   1.000
_cell.length_b   1.000
_cell.length_c   1.000
_cell.angle_alpha   90.00
_cell.angle_beta   90.00
_cell.angle_gamma   90.00
#
_symmetry.space_group_name_H-M   'P 1'
#
loop_
_entity.id
_entity.type
_entity.pdbx_description
1 polymer ?
#
loop_
_entity_poly.entity_id
_entity_poly.type
_entity_poly.pdbx_seq_one_letter_code
_entity_poly.pdbx_strand_id
1 'polypeptide(L)'
;MDVNRLEQVYKLILKCGIANQDIIPVFHTATNTLIRDLDNNSNLLTSPESIQVLLAVFQNPLLSQSKMAYTMNPKICKVVMNCISFSHKLLIKWWSEYPASILGGRIVRPIQDYVSTTLERECGHVSPSLVCTLNVLALLEESNQRSNLLPIEEFYNNLISEKMDVLQHYIVWRQNVSTGGRGFSFCNFPFLLNNEAKSNLLQTEA
;
A
#
# COMPACT_ATOMS: atom_id res chain seq x y z
N MET A 1 -14.09 6.36 -12.75
CA MET A 1 -13.77 5.00 -13.23
C MET A 1 -14.81 4.03 -12.66
N ASP A 2 -15.38 3.14 -13.48
CA ASP A 2 -16.29 2.09 -13.00
C ASP A 2 -15.46 0.93 -12.42
N VAL A 3 -15.28 0.95 -11.10
CA VAL A 3 -14.49 -0.02 -10.32
C VAL A 3 -15.05 -1.44 -10.44
N ASN A 4 -16.38 -1.59 -10.50
CA ASN A 4 -17.00 -2.91 -10.59
C ASN A 4 -16.78 -3.52 -11.97
N ARG A 5 -16.89 -2.72 -13.03
CA ARG A 5 -16.60 -3.16 -14.39
C ARG A 5 -15.13 -3.54 -14.54
N LEU A 6 -14.21 -2.81 -13.91
CA LEU A 6 -12.80 -3.17 -13.89
C LEU A 6 -12.56 -4.53 -13.21
N GLU A 7 -13.15 -4.77 -12.05
CA GLU A 7 -13.07 -6.07 -11.36
C GLU A 7 -13.63 -7.21 -12.23
N GLN A 8 -14.70 -6.98 -13.00
CA GLN A 8 -15.21 -7.97 -13.96
C GLN A 8 -14.19 -8.28 -15.07
N VAL A 9 -13.52 -7.27 -15.62
CA VAL A 9 -12.46 -7.45 -16.62
C VAL A 9 -11.32 -8.28 -16.04
N TYR A 10 -10.87 -8.00 -14.81
CA TYR A 10 -9.82 -8.81 -14.18
C TYR A 10 -10.24 -10.26 -13.93
N LYS A 11 -11.49 -10.50 -13.51
CA LYS A 11 -12.02 -11.87 -13.38
C LYS A 11 -12.00 -12.62 -14.71
N LEU A 12 -12.32 -11.96 -15.83
CA LEU A 12 -12.24 -12.56 -17.15
C LEU A 12 -10.80 -12.89 -17.55
N ILE A 13 -9.85 -11.98 -17.33
CA ILE A 13 -8.42 -12.21 -17.62
C ILE A 13 -7.90 -13.41 -16.83
N LEU A 14 -8.21 -13.50 -15.53
CA LEU A 14 -7.81 -14.63 -14.70
C LEU A 14 -8.45 -15.94 -15.17
N LYS A 15 -9.75 -15.92 -15.51
CA LYS A 15 -10.45 -17.09 -16.04
C LYS A 15 -9.81 -17.60 -17.34
N CYS A 16 -9.45 -16.68 -18.24
CA CYS A 16 -8.72 -17.02 -19.45
C CYS A 16 -7.32 -17.57 -19.12
N GLY A 17 -6.64 -17.01 -18.12
CA GLY A 17 -5.34 -17.50 -17.64
C GLY A 17 -5.36 -18.93 -17.08
N ILE A 18 -6.49 -19.38 -16.54
CA ILE A 18 -6.68 -20.79 -16.16
C ILE A 18 -6.74 -21.69 -17.40
N ALA A 19 -7.36 -21.22 -18.48
CA ALA A 19 -7.48 -21.97 -19.73
C ALA A 19 -6.21 -21.92 -20.59
N ASN A 20 -5.45 -20.83 -20.52
CA ASN A 20 -4.20 -20.62 -21.25
C ASN A 20 -3.13 -20.04 -20.34
N GLN A 21 -2.10 -20.83 -20.05
CA GLN A 21 -1.04 -20.50 -19.11
C GLN A 21 -0.16 -19.30 -19.54
N ASP A 22 -0.16 -18.93 -20.83
CA ASP A 22 0.63 -17.81 -21.35
C ASP A 22 0.02 -16.44 -21.03
N ILE A 23 -1.28 -16.39 -20.72
CA ILE A 23 -1.99 -15.12 -20.48
C ILE A 23 -1.48 -14.41 -19.22
N ILE A 24 -1.19 -15.15 -18.15
CA ILE A 24 -0.74 -14.54 -16.88
C ILE A 24 0.65 -13.90 -17.02
N PRO A 25 1.67 -14.56 -17.60
CA PRO A 25 2.95 -13.93 -17.91
C PRO A 25 2.85 -12.70 -18.82
N VAL A 26 2.02 -12.76 -19.86
CA VAL A 26 1.79 -11.61 -20.77
C VAL A 26 1.13 -10.46 -20.03
N PHE A 27 0.10 -10.73 -19.22
CA PHE A 27 -0.58 -9.72 -18.43
C PHE A 27 0.34 -9.09 -17.38
N HIS A 28 1.18 -9.89 -16.72
CA HIS A 28 2.23 -9.40 -15.83
C HIS A 28 3.22 -8.48 -16.53
N THR A 29 3.67 -8.87 -17.73
CA THR A 29 4.62 -8.08 -18.54
C THR A 29 3.99 -6.76 -18.99
N ALA A 30 2.76 -6.79 -19.50
CA ALA A 30 2.02 -5.60 -19.89
C ALA A 30 1.82 -4.64 -18.71
N THR A 31 1.48 -5.17 -17.54
CA THR A 31 1.31 -4.34 -16.34
C THR A 31 2.63 -3.71 -15.89
N ASN A 32 3.75 -4.44 -15.93
CA ASN A 32 5.06 -3.85 -15.61
C ASN A 32 5.48 -2.77 -16.60
N THR A 33 5.19 -2.94 -17.90
CA THR A 33 5.40 -1.90 -18.91
C THR A 33 4.58 -0.66 -18.58
N LEU A 34 3.29 -0.82 -18.26
CA LEU A 34 2.43 0.29 -17.85
C LEU A 34 2.96 1.01 -16.61
N ILE A 35 3.38 0.28 -15.57
CA ILE A 35 3.94 0.87 -14.35
C ILE A 35 5.21 1.67 -14.66
N ARG A 36 6.09 1.14 -15.52
CA ARG A 36 7.31 1.84 -15.93
C ARG A 36 6.99 3.13 -16.68
N ASP A 37 6.02 3.08 -17.60
CA ASP A 37 5.62 4.24 -18.37
C ASP A 37 4.96 5.31 -17.48
N LEU A 38 4.22 4.90 -16.45
CA LEU A 38 3.69 5.80 -15.42
C LEU A 38 4.80 6.42 -14.55
N ASP A 39 5.83 5.66 -14.16
CA ASP A 39 6.97 6.21 -13.39
C ASP A 39 7.70 7.30 -14.17
N ASN A 40 7.97 7.03 -15.45
CA ASN A 40 8.64 7.97 -16.36
C ASN A 40 7.83 9.27 -16.59
N ASN A 41 6.51 9.24 -16.38
CA ASN A 41 5.60 10.35 -16.64
C ASN A 41 4.82 10.77 -15.38
N SER A 42 5.32 10.44 -14.18
CA SER A 42 4.60 10.63 -12.91
C SER A 42 4.25 12.10 -12.63
N ASN A 43 5.08 13.03 -13.10
CA ASN A 43 4.84 14.48 -13.05
C ASN A 43 3.73 14.96 -14.01
N LEU A 44 3.35 14.16 -15.01
CA LEU A 44 2.29 14.46 -15.97
C LEU A 44 0.92 13.91 -15.57
N LEU A 45 0.84 13.15 -14.46
CA LEU A 45 -0.42 12.61 -13.91
C LEU A 45 -1.22 13.69 -13.20
N THR A 46 -1.66 14.69 -13.96
CA THR A 46 -2.33 15.90 -13.47
C THR A 46 -3.83 15.93 -13.76
N SER A 47 -4.30 15.12 -14.72
CA SER A 47 -5.72 15.01 -15.06
C SER A 47 -6.40 13.83 -14.37
N PRO A 48 -7.70 13.90 -14.06
CA PRO A 48 -8.44 12.76 -13.52
C PRO A 48 -8.29 11.49 -14.36
N GLU A 49 -8.32 11.58 -15.69
CA GLU A 49 -8.25 10.44 -16.59
C GLU A 49 -6.90 9.72 -16.51
N SER A 50 -5.81 10.50 -16.41
CA SER A 50 -4.46 9.95 -16.28
C SER A 50 -4.23 9.32 -14.90
N ILE A 51 -4.77 9.93 -13.83
CA ILE A 51 -4.65 9.42 -12.45
C ILE A 51 -5.48 8.14 -12.28
N GLN A 52 -6.63 8.01 -12.96
CA GLN A 52 -7.46 6.79 -12.89
C GLN A 52 -6.71 5.51 -13.31
N VAL A 53 -5.66 5.62 -14.11
CA VAL A 53 -4.83 4.46 -14.47
C VAL A 53 -4.17 3.86 -13.23
N LEU A 54 -3.78 4.67 -12.24
CA LEU A 54 -3.22 4.19 -10.98
C LEU A 54 -4.21 3.31 -10.23
N LEU A 55 -5.49 3.69 -10.24
CA LEU A 55 -6.55 2.89 -9.63
C LEU A 55 -6.66 1.49 -10.25
N ALA A 56 -6.49 1.38 -11.57
CA ALA A 56 -6.46 0.10 -12.25
C ALA A 56 -5.25 -0.73 -11.84
N VAL A 57 -4.07 -0.13 -11.82
CA VAL A 57 -2.84 -0.79 -11.41
C VAL A 57 -2.92 -1.33 -9.98
N PHE A 58 -3.50 -0.59 -9.02
CA PHE A 58 -3.71 -1.07 -7.65
C PHE A 58 -4.73 -2.20 -7.52
N GLN A 59 -5.72 -2.27 -8.40
CA GLN A 59 -6.72 -3.37 -8.38
C GLN A 59 -6.22 -4.63 -9.10
N ASN A 60 -5.03 -4.61 -9.68
CA ASN A 60 -4.53 -5.73 -10.46
C ASN A 60 -4.44 -7.00 -9.59
N PRO A 61 -5.12 -8.10 -9.97
CA PRO A 61 -5.19 -9.31 -9.15
C PRO A 61 -3.85 -10.01 -8.96
N LEU A 62 -2.85 -9.72 -9.80
CA LEU A 62 -1.49 -10.26 -9.64
C LEU A 62 -0.79 -9.71 -8.40
N LEU A 63 -1.26 -8.59 -7.83
CA LEU A 63 -0.73 -8.07 -6.58
C LEU A 63 -1.05 -8.96 -5.37
N SER A 64 -2.04 -9.85 -5.46
CA SER A 64 -2.27 -10.88 -4.44
C SER A 64 -1.32 -12.07 -4.58
N GLN A 65 -0.51 -12.15 -5.64
CA GLN A 65 0.45 -13.23 -5.83
C GLN A 65 1.84 -12.79 -5.34
N SER A 66 2.28 -13.35 -4.21
CA SER A 66 3.51 -12.94 -3.50
C SER A 66 4.72 -12.65 -4.42
N LYS A 67 5.01 -13.54 -5.39
CA LYS A 67 6.14 -13.35 -6.32
C LYS A 67 5.99 -12.12 -7.23
N MET A 68 4.80 -11.89 -7.78
CA MET A 68 4.54 -10.77 -8.69
C MET A 68 4.44 -9.46 -7.90
N ALA A 69 3.67 -9.50 -6.81
CA ALA A 69 3.48 -8.41 -5.87
C ALA A 69 4.81 -7.80 -5.39
N TYR A 70 5.76 -8.67 -5.02
CA TYR A 70 7.08 -8.26 -4.55
C TYR A 70 7.84 -7.37 -5.54
N THR A 71 7.63 -7.58 -6.86
CA THR A 71 8.30 -6.79 -7.90
C THR A 71 7.51 -5.56 -8.33
N MET A 72 6.19 -5.56 -8.14
CA MET A 72 5.28 -4.53 -8.65
C MET A 72 4.93 -3.49 -7.58
N ASN A 73 4.54 -3.90 -6.37
CA ASN A 73 4.14 -3.00 -5.29
C ASN A 73 5.12 -1.84 -5.03
N PRO A 74 6.44 -2.06 -4.89
CA PRO A 74 7.36 -0.94 -4.63
C PRO A 74 7.41 0.05 -5.79
N LYS A 75 7.28 -0.43 -7.04
CA LYS A 75 7.26 0.43 -8.23
C LYS A 75 5.97 1.26 -8.26
N ILE A 76 4.82 0.62 -8.06
CA ILE A 76 3.52 1.30 -8.03
C ILE A 76 3.51 2.37 -6.93
N CYS A 77 3.96 2.03 -5.73
CA CYS A 77 3.98 2.97 -4.61
C CYS A 77 4.93 4.14 -4.88
N LYS A 78 6.09 3.90 -5.50
CA LYS A 78 7.00 4.95 -5.95
C LYS A 78 6.31 5.91 -6.93
N VAL A 79 5.57 5.40 -7.92
CA VAL A 79 4.81 6.25 -8.86
C VAL A 79 3.85 7.17 -8.11
N VAL A 80 3.07 6.62 -7.17
CA VAL A 80 2.15 7.43 -6.35
C VAL A 80 2.90 8.50 -5.57
N MET A 81 3.99 8.15 -4.89
CA MET A 81 4.74 9.11 -4.09
C MET A 81 5.41 10.21 -4.92
N ASN A 82 5.67 9.97 -6.20
CA ASN A 82 6.19 10.98 -7.13
C ASN A 82 5.09 11.88 -7.73
N CYS A 83 3.82 11.53 -7.58
CA CYS A 83 2.72 12.36 -8.06
C CYS A 83 2.59 13.65 -7.25
N ILE A 84 1.98 14.66 -7.86
CA ILE A 84 1.67 15.92 -7.19
C ILE A 84 0.56 15.75 -6.15
N SER A 85 0.48 16.68 -5.19
CA SER A 85 -0.51 16.61 -4.09
C SER A 85 -1.97 16.58 -4.56
N PHE A 86 -2.28 17.15 -5.73
CA PHE A 86 -3.61 17.05 -6.33
C PHE A 86 -3.98 15.59 -6.61
N SER A 87 -3.04 14.81 -7.14
CA SER A 87 -3.25 13.40 -7.47
C SER A 87 -3.48 12.56 -6.22
N HIS A 88 -2.73 12.83 -5.13
CA HIS A 88 -2.98 12.17 -3.83
C HIS A 88 -4.38 12.45 -3.30
N LYS A 89 -4.83 13.71 -3.31
CA LYS A 89 -6.18 14.08 -2.85
C LYS A 89 -7.27 13.36 -3.65
N LEU A 90 -7.06 13.21 -4.96
CA LEU A 90 -8.01 12.54 -5.84
C LEU A 90 -8.02 11.02 -5.61
N LEU A 91 -6.86 10.40 -5.41
CA LEU A 91 -6.75 8.99 -5.04
C LEU A 91 -7.43 8.69 -3.70
N ILE A 92 -7.16 9.50 -2.67
CA ILE A 92 -7.80 9.37 -1.35
C ILE A 92 -9.33 9.45 -1.48
N LYS A 93 -9.83 10.42 -2.27
CA LYS A 93 -11.26 10.54 -2.55
C LYS A 93 -11.81 9.28 -3.21
N TRP A 94 -11.19 8.81 -4.29
CA TRP A 94 -11.72 7.66 -5.02
C TRP A 94 -11.67 6.37 -4.21
N TRP A 95 -10.58 6.12 -3.47
CA TRP A 95 -10.51 4.96 -2.58
C TRP A 95 -11.60 4.99 -1.50
N SER A 96 -12.04 6.19 -1.07
CA SER A 96 -13.10 6.33 -0.06
C SER A 96 -14.50 6.05 -0.63
N GLU A 97 -14.60 5.94 -1.95
CA GLU A 97 -15.82 5.62 -2.69
C GLU A 97 -15.81 4.15 -3.20
N TYR A 98 -14.76 3.38 -2.90
CA TYR A 98 -14.66 1.98 -3.34
C TYR A 98 -15.63 1.06 -2.60
N PRO A 99 -16.05 -0.06 -3.23
CA PRO A 99 -16.60 -1.19 -2.48
C PRO A 99 -15.56 -1.72 -1.48
N ALA A 100 -15.96 -1.92 -0.22
CA ALA A 100 -15.09 -2.40 0.85
C ALA A 100 -14.36 -3.71 0.48
N SER A 101 -15.06 -4.63 -0.21
CA SER A 101 -14.47 -5.90 -0.67
C SER A 101 -13.29 -5.71 -1.64
N ILE A 102 -13.33 -4.66 -2.47
CA ILE A 102 -12.26 -4.35 -3.42
C ILE A 102 -11.15 -3.58 -2.71
N LEU A 103 -11.48 -2.56 -1.91
CA LEU A 103 -10.48 -1.79 -1.17
C LEU A 103 -9.64 -2.70 -0.26
N GLY A 104 -10.30 -3.51 0.56
CA GLY A 104 -9.63 -4.45 1.46
C GLY A 104 -8.93 -5.59 0.72
N GLY A 105 -9.67 -6.29 -0.15
CA GLY A 105 -9.20 -7.53 -0.77
C GLY A 105 -8.20 -7.36 -1.92
N ARG A 106 -8.28 -6.26 -2.68
CA ARG A 106 -7.40 -6.02 -3.84
C ARG A 106 -6.27 -5.05 -3.56
N ILE A 107 -6.38 -4.21 -2.54
CA ILE A 107 -5.42 -3.11 -2.32
C ILE A 107 -4.75 -3.23 -0.95
N VAL A 108 -5.52 -3.09 0.13
CA VAL A 108 -4.94 -3.01 1.49
C VAL A 108 -4.19 -4.29 1.86
N ARG A 109 -4.84 -5.46 1.75
CA ARG A 109 -4.21 -6.73 2.13
C ARG A 109 -2.97 -7.07 1.28
N PRO A 110 -3.00 -6.96 -0.07
CA PRO A 110 -1.79 -7.16 -0.88
C PRO A 110 -0.60 -6.24 -0.52
N ILE A 111 -0.87 -4.98 -0.14
CA ILE A 111 0.18 -4.06 0.30
C ILE A 111 0.72 -4.47 1.68
N GLN A 112 -0.16 -4.82 2.62
CA GLN A 112 0.22 -5.33 3.95
C GLN A 112 1.06 -6.62 3.85
N ASP A 113 0.68 -7.55 2.99
CA ASP A 113 1.41 -8.80 2.75
C ASP A 113 2.81 -8.51 2.20
N TYR A 114 2.93 -7.53 1.29
CA TYR A 114 4.21 -7.09 0.77
C TYR A 114 5.09 -6.43 1.84
N VAL A 115 4.52 -5.56 2.69
CA VAL A 115 5.25 -4.95 3.82
C VAL A 115 5.81 -6.03 4.73
N SER A 116 4.96 -6.99 5.14
CA SER A 116 5.35 -8.09 6.02
C SER A 116 6.42 -8.98 5.40
N THR A 117 6.22 -9.38 4.13
CA THR A 117 7.17 -10.23 3.40
C THR A 117 8.53 -9.55 3.23
N THR A 118 8.54 -8.25 2.92
CA THR A 118 9.77 -7.47 2.77
C THR A 118 10.52 -7.37 4.09
N LEU A 119 9.83 -7.06 5.18
CA LEU A 119 10.44 -6.99 6.51
C LEU A 119 11.02 -8.32 6.96
N GLU A 120 10.35 -9.45 6.70
CA GLU A 120 10.90 -10.77 7.02
C GLU A 120 12.17 -11.08 6.22
N ARG A 121 12.17 -10.77 4.92
CA ARG A 121 13.33 -11.01 4.04
C ARG A 121 14.52 -10.10 4.34
N GLU A 122 14.24 -8.86 4.73
CA GLU A 122 15.25 -7.85 5.02
C GLU A 122 15.61 -7.80 6.52
N CYS A 123 15.20 -8.80 7.32
CA CYS A 123 15.48 -8.90 8.76
C CYS A 123 15.09 -7.62 9.54
N GLY A 124 13.94 -7.04 9.21
CA GLY A 124 13.44 -5.80 9.80
C GLY A 124 14.07 -4.52 9.26
N HIS A 125 15.00 -4.59 8.31
CA HIS A 125 15.52 -3.39 7.65
C HIS A 125 14.42 -2.69 6.84
N VAL A 126 14.39 -1.36 6.94
CA VAL A 126 13.40 -0.52 6.28
C VAL A 126 14.05 0.25 5.14
N SER A 127 13.93 -0.29 3.93
CA SER A 127 14.42 0.34 2.71
C SER A 127 13.59 1.58 2.29
N PRO A 128 14.14 2.52 1.49
CA PRO A 128 13.38 3.66 0.98
C PRO A 128 12.11 3.27 0.20
N SER A 129 12.14 2.16 -0.54
CA SER A 129 10.97 1.60 -1.22
C SER A 129 9.88 1.14 -0.24
N LEU A 130 10.29 0.56 0.90
CA LEU A 130 9.34 0.19 1.94
C LEU A 130 8.72 1.44 2.57
N VAL A 131 9.49 2.50 2.82
CA VAL A 131 8.96 3.78 3.29
C VAL A 131 7.92 4.36 2.31
N CYS A 132 8.20 4.36 1.01
CA CYS A 132 7.22 4.77 -0.01
C CYS A 132 5.93 3.95 0.07
N THR A 133 6.05 2.65 0.31
CA THR A 133 4.89 1.75 0.45
C THR A 133 4.07 2.07 1.71
N LEU A 134 4.73 2.30 2.85
CA LEU A 134 4.07 2.70 4.09
C LEU A 134 3.34 4.04 3.95
N ASN A 135 3.92 5.00 3.21
CA ASN A 135 3.27 6.27 2.91
C ASN A 135 2.02 6.09 2.04
N VAL A 136 2.04 5.20 1.05
CA VAL A 136 0.82 4.87 0.27
C VAL A 136 -0.24 4.22 1.15
N LEU A 137 0.17 3.34 2.07
CA LEU A 137 -0.75 2.73 3.01
C LEU A 137 -1.37 3.77 3.97
N ALA A 138 -0.63 4.83 4.32
CA ALA A 138 -1.16 5.97 5.06
C ALA A 138 -2.22 6.76 4.25
N LEU A 139 -2.03 6.93 2.93
CA LEU A 139 -3.07 7.54 2.07
C LEU A 139 -4.34 6.66 2.01
N LEU A 140 -4.18 5.34 1.99
CA LEU A 140 -5.30 4.39 2.03
C LEU A 140 -6.02 4.43 3.39
N GLU A 141 -5.29 4.57 4.48
CA GLU A 141 -5.86 4.70 5.81
C GLU A 141 -6.60 6.04 5.96
N GLU A 142 -6.02 7.15 5.49
CA GLU A 142 -6.69 8.46 5.45
C GLU A 142 -8.00 8.39 4.64
N SER A 143 -7.98 7.67 3.52
CA SER A 143 -9.16 7.40 2.70
C SER A 143 -10.23 6.62 3.47
N ASN A 144 -9.81 5.61 4.24
CA ASN A 144 -10.70 4.83 5.07
C ASN A 144 -11.29 5.65 6.23
N GLN A 145 -10.51 6.53 6.87
CA GLN A 145 -11.01 7.42 7.92
C GLN A 145 -12.16 8.33 7.45
N ARG A 146 -12.19 8.70 6.16
CA ARG A 146 -13.26 9.53 5.58
C ARG A 146 -14.57 8.77 5.36
N SER A 147 -14.51 7.46 5.20
CA SER A 147 -15.63 6.65 4.69
C SER A 147 -16.04 5.52 5.64
N ASN A 148 -15.16 5.11 6.56
CA ASN A 148 -15.30 3.97 7.46
C ASN A 148 -15.71 2.67 6.74
N LEU A 149 -15.16 2.45 5.54
CA LEU A 149 -15.48 1.28 4.70
C LEU A 149 -14.90 -0.02 5.27
N LEU A 150 -13.71 0.06 5.87
CA LEU A 150 -12.99 -1.06 6.46
C LEU A 150 -12.83 -0.86 7.96
N PRO A 151 -12.92 -1.94 8.75
CA PRO A 151 -12.52 -1.89 10.16
C PRO A 151 -11.03 -1.55 10.27
N ILE A 152 -10.64 -0.83 11.33
CA ILE A 152 -9.26 -0.35 11.51
C ILE A 152 -8.25 -1.50 11.62
N GLU A 153 -8.71 -2.67 12.06
CA GLU A 153 -7.95 -3.90 12.16
C GLU A 153 -7.39 -4.38 10.81
N GLU A 154 -8.02 -4.01 9.68
CA GLU A 154 -7.48 -4.30 8.34
C GLU A 154 -6.17 -3.54 8.05
N PHE A 155 -5.90 -2.48 8.81
CA PHE A 155 -4.68 -1.68 8.70
C PHE A 155 -3.62 -2.08 9.73
N TYR A 156 -3.95 -2.92 10.71
CA TYR A 156 -2.95 -3.47 11.63
C TYR A 156 -2.00 -4.40 10.88
N ASN A 157 -0.73 -4.31 11.24
CA ASN A 157 0.30 -5.21 10.76
C ASN A 157 0.84 -6.01 11.95
N ASN A 158 0.45 -7.28 12.04
CA ASN A 158 0.81 -8.16 13.16
C ASN A 158 2.32 -8.36 13.24
N LEU A 159 3.01 -8.45 12.10
CA LEU A 159 4.47 -8.59 12.10
C LEU A 159 5.16 -7.40 12.74
N ILE A 160 4.73 -6.18 12.40
CA ILE A 160 5.26 -4.96 13.02
C ILE A 160 4.91 -4.92 14.52
N SER A 161 3.66 -5.27 14.88
CA SER A 161 3.19 -5.21 16.26
C SER A 161 3.87 -6.22 17.18
N GLU A 162 4.15 -7.42 16.68
CA GLU A 162 4.57 -8.57 17.50
C GLU A 162 6.06 -8.92 17.37
N LYS A 163 6.69 -8.63 16.22
CA LYS A 163 8.09 -9.04 15.94
C LYS A 163 9.08 -7.89 15.88
N MET A 164 8.63 -6.65 15.67
CA MET A 164 9.54 -5.49 15.66
C MET A 164 9.67 -4.92 17.07
N ASP A 165 10.81 -4.32 17.37
CA ASP A 165 11.03 -3.62 18.64
C ASP A 165 10.29 -2.27 18.63
N VAL A 166 8.98 -2.34 18.86
CA VAL A 166 8.08 -1.19 18.86
C VAL A 166 8.51 -0.15 19.90
N LEU A 167 9.06 -0.58 21.04
CA LEU A 167 9.56 0.32 22.08
C LEU A 167 10.77 1.12 21.59
N GLN A 168 11.74 0.47 20.93
CA GLN A 168 12.87 1.17 20.34
C GLN A 168 12.43 2.16 19.25
N HIS A 169 11.46 1.78 18.42
CA HIS A 169 10.86 2.69 17.44
C HIS A 169 10.18 3.89 18.11
N TYR A 170 9.51 3.69 19.24
CA TYR A 170 8.91 4.76 20.03
C TYR A 170 9.97 5.73 20.59
N ILE A 171 11.07 5.20 21.13
CA ILE A 171 12.19 6.03 21.63
C ILE A 171 12.77 6.88 20.50
N VAL A 172 13.04 6.28 19.34
CA VAL A 172 13.53 7.01 18.14
C VAL A 172 12.54 8.08 17.71
N TRP A 173 11.23 7.77 17.70
CA TRP A 173 10.19 8.74 17.35
C TRP A 173 10.17 9.94 18.32
N ARG A 174 10.21 9.70 19.63
CA ARG A 174 10.29 10.75 20.66
C ARG A 174 11.52 11.61 20.49
N GLN A 175 12.68 11.00 20.24
CA GLN A 175 13.93 11.71 19.99
C GLN A 175 13.79 12.61 18.76
N ASN A 176 13.28 12.10 17.64
CA ASN A 176 13.04 12.89 16.43
C ASN A 176 12.15 14.12 16.68
N VAL A 177 11.06 13.95 17.43
CA VAL A 177 10.14 15.05 17.78
C VAL A 177 10.88 16.12 18.62
N SER A 178 11.72 15.71 19.56
CA SER A 178 12.43 16.63 20.46
C SER A 178 13.64 17.34 19.83
N THR A 179 14.37 16.68 18.93
CA THR A 179 15.66 17.19 18.40
C THR A 179 15.60 17.57 16.92
N GLY A 180 14.45 17.37 16.25
CA GLY A 180 14.33 17.52 14.80
C GLY A 180 15.05 16.42 14.02
N GLY A 181 15.33 15.28 14.67
CA GLY A 181 15.95 14.11 14.05
C GLY A 181 15.11 13.54 12.89
N ARG A 182 15.77 12.81 11.98
CA ARG A 182 15.14 12.21 10.79
C ARG A 182 15.22 10.68 10.77
N GLY A 183 15.32 10.04 11.93
CA GLY A 183 15.34 8.58 12.03
C GLY A 183 14.00 7.98 11.60
N PHE A 184 13.99 6.81 10.96
CA PHE A 184 12.74 6.10 10.68
C PHE A 184 12.12 5.54 11.97
N SER A 185 10.80 5.57 12.06
CA SER A 185 10.04 4.88 13.10
C SER A 185 8.68 4.43 12.60
N PHE A 186 8.26 3.22 12.97
CA PHE A 186 6.89 2.74 12.73
C PHE A 186 5.85 3.54 13.52
N CYS A 187 6.24 4.26 14.58
CA CYS A 187 5.33 5.15 15.31
C CYS A 187 4.88 6.37 14.48
N ASN A 188 5.51 6.64 13.33
CA ASN A 188 4.97 7.58 12.33
C ASN A 188 3.71 7.04 11.63
N PHE A 189 3.44 5.73 11.74
CA PHE A 189 2.32 5.02 11.12
C PHE A 189 1.53 4.24 12.20
N PRO A 190 0.90 4.94 13.16
CA PRO A 190 0.27 4.30 14.32
C PRO A 190 -0.89 3.36 13.95
N PHE A 191 -1.48 3.52 12.77
CA PHE A 191 -2.50 2.61 12.25
C PHE A 191 -1.96 1.19 12.00
N LEU A 192 -0.65 0.98 11.91
CA LEU A 192 -0.04 -0.35 11.76
C LEU A 192 0.01 -1.12 13.07
N LEU A 193 -0.07 -0.43 14.22
CA LEU A 193 0.06 -1.05 15.53
C LEU A 193 -1.31 -1.52 16.02
N ASN A 194 -1.39 -2.78 16.42
CA ASN A 194 -2.57 -3.33 17.05
C ASN A 194 -2.81 -2.72 18.46
N ASN A 195 -3.98 -2.99 19.03
CA ASN A 195 -4.37 -2.43 20.33
C ASN A 195 -3.43 -2.86 21.47
N GLU A 196 -2.92 -4.09 21.42
CA GLU A 196 -2.00 -4.61 22.43
C GLU A 196 -0.65 -3.87 22.41
N ALA A 197 -0.02 -3.74 21.24
CA ALA A 197 1.22 -2.99 21.06
C ALA A 197 1.07 -1.53 21.51
N LYS A 198 -0.06 -0.89 21.19
CA LYS A 198 -0.38 0.47 21.66
C LYS A 198 -0.52 0.54 23.18
N SER A 199 -1.24 -0.41 23.79
CA SER A 199 -1.40 -0.48 25.25
C SER A 199 -0.06 -0.66 25.96
N ASN A 200 0.82 -1.52 25.44
CA ASN A 200 2.14 -1.79 26.02
C ASN A 200 3.04 -0.55 25.99
N LEU A 201 2.99 0.24 24.90
CA LEU A 201 3.68 1.53 24.84
C LEU A 201 3.17 2.49 25.92
N LEU A 202 1.85 2.64 26.07
CA LEU A 202 1.25 3.54 27.07
C LEU A 202 1.61 3.14 28.50
N GLN A 203 1.65 1.84 28.80
CA GLN A 203 2.06 1.35 30.13
C GLN A 203 3.53 1.62 30.44
N THR A 204 4.39 1.67 29.42
CA THR A 204 5.82 1.98 29.58
C THR A 204 6.06 3.48 29.85
N GLU A 205 5.08 4.35 29.53
CA GLU A 205 5.14 5.78 29.81
C GLU A 205 4.62 6.16 31.21
N ALA A 206 3.78 5.32 31.82
CA ALA A 206 3.10 5.57 33.09
C ALA A 206 4.00 5.33 34.31
#